data_AF-A0A660Y0N0-F1
#
_entry.id   AF-A0A660Y0N0-F1
#
_cell.length_a   1.000
_cell.length_b   1.000
_cell.length_c   1.000
_cell.angle_alpha   90.00
_cell.angle_beta   90.00
_cell.angle_gamma   90.00
#
_symmetry.space_group_name_H-M   'P 1'
#
loop_
_entity.id
_entity.type
_entity.pdbx_description
1 polymer ?
#
loop_
_entity_poly.entity_id
_entity_poly.type
_entity_poly.pdbx_seq_one_letter_code
_entity_poly.pdbx_strand_id
1 'polypeptide(L)'
;MTDTFLTIILSFGLFSIGLIGVLFNRDLIRRLQSLLFTVMGICLAALRFGELYRQKESIVIFFITLLFIFIFLFIGSLLVIKKSEIADVKNTPTEKL
;
A
#
# COMPACT_ATOMS: atom_id res chain seq x y z
N MET A 1 9.42 6.47 -25.20
CA MET A 1 10.14 6.75 -23.94
C MET A 1 9.29 7.57 -22.97
N THR A 2 8.53 8.54 -23.47
CA THR A 2 7.69 9.45 -22.68
C THR A 2 6.57 8.73 -21.89
N ASP A 3 5.90 7.74 -22.49
CA ASP A 3 4.80 7.01 -21.83
C ASP A 3 5.26 6.16 -20.64
N THR A 4 6.46 5.59 -20.74
CA THR A 4 7.08 4.80 -19.66
C THR A 4 7.44 5.69 -18.47
N PHE A 5 7.99 6.87 -18.74
CA PHE A 5 8.34 7.85 -17.71
C PHE A 5 7.10 8.38 -16.98
N LEU A 6 6.03 8.68 -17.73
CA LEU A 6 4.74 9.09 -17.17
C LEU A 6 4.14 8.02 -16.26
N THR A 7 4.20 6.75 -16.69
CA THR A 7 3.66 5.62 -15.93
C THR A 7 4.44 5.40 -14.63
N ILE A 8 5.77 5.53 -14.66
CA ILE A 8 6.62 5.45 -13.46
C ILE A 8 6.26 6.56 -12.48
N ILE A 9 6.18 7.82 -12.94
CA ILE A 9 5.79 8.96 -12.10
C ILE A 9 4.40 8.74 -11.49
N LEU A 10 3.44 8.29 -12.28
CA LEU A 10 2.09 8.02 -11.82
C LEU A 10 2.07 6.90 -10.76
N SER A 11 2.84 5.84 -10.97
CA SER A 11 2.94 4.71 -10.04
C SER A 11 3.52 5.14 -8.69
N PHE A 12 4.62 5.90 -8.71
CA PHE A 12 5.23 6.46 -7.50
C PHE A 12 4.30 7.46 -6.81
N GLY A 13 3.61 8.32 -7.58
CA GLY A 13 2.64 9.27 -7.04
C GLY A 13 1.49 8.58 -6.31
N LEU A 14 0.90 7.55 -6.92
CA LEU A 14 -0.17 6.75 -6.31
C LEU A 14 0.32 6.01 -5.06
N PHE A 15 1.53 5.46 -5.11
CA PHE A 15 2.15 4.81 -3.95
C PHE A 15 2.35 5.78 -2.78
N SER A 16 2.94 6.96 -3.03
CA SER A 16 3.20 7.96 -1.99
C SER A 16 1.92 8.53 -1.39
N ILE A 17 0.92 8.87 -2.21
CA ILE A 17 -0.38 9.38 -1.75
C ILE A 17 -1.10 8.33 -0.91
N GLY A 18 -1.11 7.08 -1.38
CA GLY A 18 -1.70 5.97 -0.65
C GLY A 18 -1.01 5.71 0.70
N LEU A 19 0.33 5.71 0.72
CA LEU A 19 1.09 5.48 1.94
C LEU A 19 0.85 6.57 2.99
N ILE A 20 0.86 7.85 2.58
CA ILE A 20 0.53 8.98 3.45
C ILE A 20 -0.91 8.82 3.97
N GLY A 21 -1.85 8.50 3.10
CA GLY A 21 -3.24 8.33 3.50
C GLY A 21 -3.46 7.17 4.49
N VAL A 22 -2.69 6.08 4.39
CA VAL A 22 -2.73 4.98 5.37
C VAL A 22 -2.19 5.42 6.73
N LEU A 23 -1.11 6.20 6.75
CA LEU A 23 -0.44 6.63 7.99
C LEU A 23 -1.20 7.73 8.74
N PHE A 24 -1.80 8.69 8.01
CA PHE A 24 -2.32 9.92 8.61
C PHE A 24 -3.85 9.98 8.75
N ASN A 25 -4.62 9.21 7.97
CA ASN A 25 -6.07 9.21 8.16
C ASN A 25 -6.45 8.50 9.45
N ARG A 26 -7.44 9.02 10.18
CA ARG A 26 -8.03 8.36 11.36
C ARG A 26 -9.21 7.46 10.97
N ASP A 27 -9.99 7.87 9.98
CA ASP A 27 -11.13 7.10 9.49
C ASP A 27 -10.67 5.79 8.85
N LEU A 28 -11.23 4.67 9.32
CA LEU A 28 -10.94 3.33 8.77
C LEU A 28 -11.21 3.25 7.27
N ILE A 29 -12.30 3.87 6.81
CA ILE A 29 -12.69 3.90 5.38
C ILE A 29 -11.61 4.64 4.56
N ARG A 30 -11.13 5.79 5.03
CA ARG A 30 -10.09 6.56 4.34
C ARG A 30 -8.76 5.82 4.35
N ARG A 31 -8.42 5.11 5.42
CA ARG A 31 -7.23 4.23 5.46
C ARG A 31 -7.33 3.11 4.44
N LEU A 32 -8.48 2.45 4.34
CA LEU A 32 -8.71 1.38 3.35
C LEU A 32 -8.63 1.91 1.91
N GLN A 33 -9.24 3.05 1.62
CA GLN A 33 -9.11 3.70 0.31
C GLN A 33 -7.65 4.07 0.00
N SER A 34 -6.92 4.58 0.98
CA SER A 34 -5.50 4.93 0.82
C SER A 34 -4.65 3.69 0.57
N LEU A 35 -4.96 2.58 1.25
CA LEU A 35 -4.31 1.29 1.02
C LEU A 35 -4.54 0.79 -0.42
N LEU A 36 -5.76 0.93 -0.94
CA LEU A 36 -6.08 0.60 -2.33
C LEU A 36 -5.26 1.44 -3.31
N PHE A 37 -5.06 2.73 -3.06
CA PHE A 37 -4.18 3.57 -3.88
C PHE A 37 -2.72 3.12 -3.83
N THR A 38 -2.21 2.74 -2.65
CA THR A 38 -0.86 2.18 -2.50
C THR A 38 -0.69 0.91 -3.34
N VAL A 39 -1.67 0.00 -3.25
CA VAL A 39 -1.69 -1.25 -4.01
C VAL A 39 -1.75 -0.98 -5.51
N MET A 40 -2.60 -0.05 -5.95
CA MET A 40 -2.71 0.32 -7.36
C MET A 40 -1.39 0.87 -7.91
N GLY A 41 -0.71 1.74 -7.15
CA GLY A 41 0.61 2.27 -7.51
C GLY A 41 1.66 1.17 -7.66
N ILE A 42 1.66 0.19 -6.75
CA ILE A 42 2.57 -0.97 -6.83
C ILE A 42 2.24 -1.84 -8.04
N CYS A 43 0.96 -2.13 -8.29
CA CYS A 43 0.54 -2.93 -9.44
C CYS A 43 0.93 -2.27 -10.78
N LEU A 44 0.79 -0.94 -10.88
CA LEU A 44 1.20 -0.20 -12.08
C LEU A 44 2.72 -0.22 -12.28
N ALA A 45 3.49 0.04 -11.21
CA ALA A 45 4.95 -0.09 -11.26
C ALA A 45 5.34 -1.53 -11.65
N ALA A 46 4.68 -2.51 -11.06
CA ALA A 46 4.90 -3.92 -11.27
C ALA A 46 4.62 -4.36 -12.71
N LEU A 47 3.48 -3.99 -13.31
CA LEU A 47 3.21 -4.33 -14.70
C LEU A 47 4.29 -3.80 -15.64
N ARG A 48 4.81 -2.60 -15.35
CA ARG A 48 5.84 -1.98 -16.19
C ARG A 48 7.22 -2.57 -15.99
N PHE A 49 7.63 -2.83 -14.74
CA PHE A 49 8.84 -3.61 -14.47
C PHE A 49 8.71 -5.03 -15.03
N GLY A 50 7.53 -5.65 -14.92
CA GLY A 50 7.21 -6.95 -15.47
C GLY A 50 7.44 -7.01 -16.98
N GLU A 51 7.07 -5.99 -17.74
CA GLU A 51 7.42 -5.93 -19.18
C GLU A 51 8.94 -5.88 -19.43
N LEU A 52 9.68 -5.13 -18.60
CA LEU A 52 11.15 -5.08 -18.66
C LEU A 52 11.82 -6.41 -18.27
N TYR A 53 11.26 -7.10 -17.26
CA TYR A 53 11.78 -8.37 -16.73
C TYR A 53 11.31 -9.60 -17.51
N ARG A 54 10.17 -9.53 -18.20
CA ARG A 54 9.61 -10.61 -19.05
C ARG A 54 10.52 -10.95 -20.23
N GLN A 55 11.41 -10.04 -20.63
CA GLN A 55 12.48 -10.33 -21.61
C GLN A 55 13.69 -11.10 -21.04
N LYS A 56 13.85 -11.25 -19.71
CA LYS A 56 15.08 -11.78 -19.09
C LYS A 56 14.89 -13.08 -18.28
N GLU A 57 13.86 -13.88 -18.56
CA GLU A 57 13.53 -15.15 -17.87
C GLU A 57 13.32 -15.05 -16.33
N SER A 58 13.44 -13.86 -15.74
CA SER A 58 13.46 -13.66 -14.28
C SER A 58 12.08 -13.34 -13.69
N ILE A 59 11.00 -13.82 -14.33
CA ILE A 59 9.63 -13.50 -13.94
C ILE A 59 9.26 -14.03 -12.55
N VAL A 60 9.88 -15.14 -12.13
CA VAL A 60 9.67 -15.76 -10.82
C VAL A 60 10.18 -14.86 -9.69
N ILE A 61 11.39 -14.31 -9.84
CA ILE A 61 11.99 -13.41 -8.86
C ILE A 61 11.14 -12.14 -8.73
N PHE A 62 10.66 -11.63 -9.86
CA PHE A 62 9.76 -10.49 -9.89
C PHE A 62 8.46 -10.74 -9.10
N PHE A 63 7.82 -11.90 -9.30
CA PHE A 63 6.63 -12.29 -8.54
C PHE A 63 6.93 -12.45 -7.03
N ILE A 64 8.07 -13.04 -6.67
CA ILE A 64 8.48 -13.19 -5.26
C ILE A 64 8.68 -11.82 -4.60
N THR A 65 9.37 -10.89 -5.28
CA THR A 65 9.56 -9.53 -4.77
C THR A 65 8.23 -8.80 -4.60
N LEU A 66 7.33 -8.94 -5.58
CA LEU A 66 6.00 -8.34 -5.51
C LEU A 66 5.20 -8.89 -4.32
N LEU A 67 5.16 -10.22 -4.18
CA LEU A 67 4.46 -10.90 -3.08
C LEU A 67 5.01 -10.46 -1.72
N PHE A 68 6.33 -10.33 -1.60
CA PHE A 68 6.97 -9.87 -0.36
C PHE A 68 6.56 -8.45 0.03
N ILE A 69 6.48 -7.52 -0.94
CA ILE A 69 6.00 -6.15 -0.70
C ILE A 69 4.54 -6.15 -0.24
N PHE A 70 3.69 -6.96 -0.87
CA PHE A 70 2.29 -7.11 -0.47
C PHE A 70 2.15 -7.63 0.96
N ILE A 71 2.93 -8.65 1.33
CA ILE A 71 2.92 -9.20 2.70
C ILE A 71 3.35 -8.12 3.70
N PHE A 72 4.41 -7.36 3.41
CA PHE A 72 4.87 -6.28 4.29
C PHE A 72 3.80 -5.19 4.48
N LEU A 73 3.13 -4.78 3.41
CA LEU A 73 2.04 -3.81 3.50
C LEU A 73 0.82 -4.34 4.25
N PHE A 74 0.50 -5.62 4.06
CA PHE A 74 -0.59 -6.28 4.78
C PHE A 74 -0.30 -6.39 6.28
N ILE A 75 0.91 -6.79 6.67
CA ILE A 75 1.33 -6.82 8.08
C ILE A 75 1.34 -5.40 8.66
N GLY A 76 1.85 -4.42 7.91
CA GLY A 76 1.86 -3.03 8.32
C GLY A 76 0.46 -2.47 8.58
N SER A 77 -0.51 -2.77 7.72
CA SER A 77 -1.89 -2.33 7.90
C SER A 77 -2.55 -3.02 9.10
N LEU A 78 -2.32 -4.33 9.32
CA LEU A 78 -2.81 -5.04 10.51
C LEU A 78 -2.24 -4.45 11.81
N LEU A 79 -0.95 -4.11 11.85
CA LEU A 79 -0.32 -3.47 13.02
C LEU A 79 -0.93 -2.09 13.31
N VAL A 80 -1.19 -1.30 12.26
CA VAL A 80 -1.84 0.02 12.37
C VAL A 80 -3.27 -0.12 12.88
N ILE A 81 -4.05 -1.09 12.39
CA ILE A 81 -5.42 -1.36 12.84
C ILE A 81 -5.44 -1.80 14.30
N LYS A 82 -4.60 -2.77 14.67
CA LYS A 82 -4.48 -3.25 16.06
C LYS A 82 -4.10 -2.12 17.03
N LYS A 83 -3.21 -1.22 16.61
CA LYS A 83 -2.83 -0.05 17.42
C LYS A 83 -3.98 0.96 17.56
N SER A 84 -4.79 1.18 16.52
CA SER A 84 -5.97 2.06 16.64
C SER A 84 -7.04 1.48 17.55
N GLU A 85 -7.31 0.18 17.49
CA GLU A 85 -8.33 -0.47 18.34
C GLU A 85 -7.97 -0.36 19.84
N ILE A 86 -6.69 -0.53 20.18
CA ILE A 86 -6.20 -0.34 21.56
C ILE A 86 -6.31 1.14 22.00
N ALA A 87 -6.15 2.09 21.08
CA ALA A 87 -6.29 3.51 21.38
C ALA A 87 -7.76 3.91 21.60
N ASP A 88 -8.71 3.31 20.89
CA ASP A 88 -10.14 3.59 21.07
C ASP A 88 -10.69 3.02 22.39
N VAL A 89 -10.28 1.81 22.78
CA VAL A 89 -10.69 1.20 24.06
C VAL A 89 -10.19 2.01 25.26
N LYS A 90 -9.00 2.60 25.18
CA LYS A 90 -8.42 3.38 26.28
C LYS A 90 -9.06 4.77 26.45
N ASN A 91 -9.80 5.25 25.46
CA ASN A 91 -10.43 6.58 25.47
C ASN A 91 -11.95 6.55 25.69
N THR A 92 -12.58 5.38 25.85
CA THR A 92 -13.95 5.31 26.35
C THR A 92 -13.98 5.77 27.81
N PRO A 93 -14.54 6.94 28.15
CA PRO A 93 -14.78 7.30 29.52
C PRO A 93 -15.79 6.29 30.07
N THR A 94 -15.54 5.82 31.27
CA THR A 94 -16.45 5.02 32.08
C THR A 94 -17.65 5.89 32.47
N GLU A 95 -18.47 6.27 31.49
CA GLU A 95 -19.65 7.09 31.70
C GLU A 95 -20.86 6.31 31.19
N LYS A 96 -21.29 5.37 32.04
CA LYS A 96 -22.65 4.85 32.20
C LYS A 96 -22.63 3.83 33.34
N LEU A 97 -22.48 4.38 34.54
CA LEU A 97 -23.14 3.87 35.75
C LEU A 97 -24.60 4.33 35.72
#